data_AF-A0A535F804-F1
#
_entry.id   AF-A0A535F804-F1
#
_cell.length_a   1.000
_cell.length_b   1.000
_cell.length_c   1.000
_cell.angle_alpha   90.00
_cell.angle_beta   90.00
_cell.angle_gamma   90.00
#
_symmetry.space_group_name_H-M   'P 1'
#
loop_
_entity.id
_entity.type
_entity.pdbx_description
1 polymer ?
#
loop_
_entity_poly.entity_id
_entity_poly.type
_entity_poly.pdbx_seq_one_letter_code
_entity_poly.pdbx_strand_id
1 'polypeptide(L)'
;MLPPDCEPIMQTIQSLEQQALEIDNRIGTLVAESMRLNPLQFIVSQRKIDHLISAKHALQDEWDNAMNEFAICRLAYAAHHHFDQSL
;
A
#
# COMPACT_ATOMS: atom_id res chain seq x y z
N MET A 1 2.50 21.51 -8.68
CA MET A 1 3.64 21.04 -7.86
C MET A 1 3.09 20.54 -6.54
N LEU A 2 3.53 19.38 -6.05
CA LEU A 2 3.20 18.94 -4.70
C LEU A 2 3.85 19.90 -3.71
N PRO A 3 3.20 20.20 -2.57
CA PRO A 3 3.91 20.83 -1.45
C PRO A 3 5.14 20.00 -1.09
N PRO A 4 6.33 20.61 -0.94
CA PRO A 4 7.54 19.87 -0.58
C PRO A 4 7.36 19.12 0.74
N ASP A 5 6.57 19.67 1.67
CA ASP A 5 6.28 19.04 2.96
C ASP A 5 5.39 17.78 2.84
N CYS A 6 4.64 17.63 1.74
CA CYS A 6 3.79 16.45 1.49
C CYS A 6 4.47 15.41 0.57
N GLU A 7 5.65 15.71 0.02
CA GLU A 7 6.39 14.80 -0.88
C GLU A 7 6.81 13.49 -0.19
N PRO A 8 7.28 13.48 1.08
CA PRO A 8 7.60 12.23 1.77
C PRO A 8 6.39 11.30 1.92
N ILE A 9 5.18 11.85 2.16
CA ILE A 9 3.94 11.07 2.29
C ILE A 9 3.61 10.40 0.95
N MET A 10 3.77 11.12 -0.16
CA MET A 10 3.59 10.57 -1.51
C MET A 10 4.58 9.43 -1.81
N GLN A 11 5.84 9.56 -1.39
CA GLN A 11 6.84 8.50 -1.54
C GLN A 11 6.45 7.25 -0.73
N THR A 12 5.92 7.42 0.49
CA THR A 12 5.39 6.32 1.30
C THR A 12 4.22 5.63 0.60
N ILE A 13 3.25 6.39 0.06
CA ILE A 13 2.11 5.85 -0.69
C ILE A 13 2.60 4.98 -1.87
N GLN A 14 3.54 5.50 -2.67
CA GLN A 14 4.10 4.77 -3.82
C GLN A 14 4.84 3.49 -3.40
N SER A 15 5.57 3.54 -2.29
CA SER A 15 6.25 2.37 -1.73
C SER A 15 5.26 1.29 -1.27
N LEU A 16 4.16 1.69 -0.62
CA LEU A 16 3.10 0.77 -0.19
C LEU A 16 2.40 0.11 -1.39
N GLU A 17 2.11 0.88 -2.44
CA GLU A 17 1.56 0.35 -3.70
C GLU A 17 2.49 -0.69 -4.34
N GLN A 18 3.79 -0.40 -4.39
CA GLN A 18 4.78 -1.32 -4.95
C GLN A 18 4.86 -2.63 -4.14
N GLN A 19 4.84 -2.53 -2.80
CA GLN A 19 4.85 -3.71 -1.93
C GLN A 19 3.58 -4.56 -2.08
N ALA A 20 2.41 -3.92 -2.17
CA ALA A 20 1.14 -4.62 -2.40
C ALA A 20 1.15 -5.37 -3.74
N LEU A 21 1.68 -4.75 -4.80
CA LEU A 21 1.84 -5.39 -6.11
C LEU A 21 2.81 -6.58 -6.07
N GLU A 22 3.91 -6.48 -5.32
CA GLU A 22 4.83 -7.60 -5.14
C GLU A 22 4.13 -8.79 -4.46
N ILE A 23 3.31 -8.53 -3.43
CA ILE A 23 2.51 -9.57 -2.77
C ILE A 23 1.55 -10.23 -3.76
N ASP A 24 0.84 -9.45 -4.58
CA ASP A 24 -0.08 -9.99 -5.60
C ASP A 24 0.64 -10.92 -6.58
N ASN A 25 1.83 -10.53 -7.04
CA ASN A 25 2.65 -11.36 -7.92
C ASN A 25 3.07 -12.67 -7.24
N ARG A 26 3.44 -12.62 -5.95
CA ARG A 26 3.83 -13.80 -5.16
C ARG A 26 2.64 -14.74 -4.94
N ILE A 27 1.46 -14.20 -4.64
CA ILE A 27 0.21 -14.97 -4.54
C ILE A 27 -0.07 -15.67 -5.88
N GLY A 28 -0.04 -14.94 -7.00
CA GLY A 28 -0.28 -15.51 -8.33
C GLY A 28 0.68 -16.66 -8.66
N THR A 29 1.95 -16.51 -8.30
CA THR A 29 2.97 -17.56 -8.47
C THR A 29 2.65 -18.80 -7.64
N LEU A 30 2.35 -18.62 -6.35
CA LEU A 30 2.02 -19.74 -5.44
C LEU A 30 0.74 -20.46 -5.86
N VAL A 31 -0.26 -19.73 -6.35
CA VAL A 31 -1.50 -20.32 -6.89
C VAL A 31 -1.17 -21.20 -8.09
N ALA A 32 -0.38 -20.70 -9.05
CA ALA A 32 0.02 -21.47 -10.23
C ALA A 32 0.82 -22.73 -9.86
N GLU A 33 1.75 -22.62 -8.91
CA GLU A 33 2.52 -23.75 -8.39
C GLU A 33 1.63 -24.77 -7.68
N SER A 34 0.63 -24.30 -6.92
CA SER A 34 -0.26 -25.14 -6.11
C SER A 34 -1.11 -26.11 -6.94
N MET A 35 -1.42 -25.76 -8.19
CA MET A 35 -2.23 -26.59 -9.10
C MET A 35 -1.62 -27.98 -9.38
N ARG A 36 -0.33 -28.16 -9.12
CA ARG A 36 0.40 -29.42 -9.38
C ARG A 36 0.75 -30.19 -8.09
N LEU A 37 0.31 -29.69 -6.93
CA LEU A 37 0.67 -30.25 -5.64
C LEU A 37 -0.28 -31.37 -5.22
N ASN A 38 0.22 -32.29 -4.40
CA ASN A 38 -0.63 -33.23 -3.69
C ASN A 38 -1.44 -32.52 -2.58
N PRO A 39 -2.48 -33.15 -2.02
CA PRO A 39 -3.38 -32.48 -1.06
C PRO A 39 -2.69 -31.89 0.18
N LEU A 40 -1.68 -32.56 0.74
CA LEU A 40 -0.96 -32.05 1.92
C LEU A 40 -0.11 -30.84 1.57
N GLN A 41 0.60 -30.90 0.45
CA GLN A 41 1.39 -29.78 -0.06
C GLN A 41 0.50 -28.58 -0.47
N PHE A 42 -0.67 -28.86 -1.01
CA PHE A 42 -1.68 -27.83 -1.33
C PHE A 42 -2.11 -27.07 -0.06
N ILE A 43 -2.42 -27.77 1.04
CA ILE A 43 -2.80 -27.12 2.32
C ILE A 43 -1.67 -26.21 2.84
N VAL A 44 -0.41 -26.65 2.74
CA VAL A 44 0.74 -25.83 3.15
C VAL A 44 0.87 -24.59 2.24
N SER A 45 0.66 -24.74 0.93
CA SER A 45 0.66 -23.61 0.00
C SER A 45 -0.48 -22.62 0.31
N GLN A 46 -1.67 -23.14 0.57
CA GLN A 46 -2.84 -22.33 0.92
C GLN A 46 -2.59 -21.46 2.15
N ARG A 47 -1.98 -22.01 3.21
CA ARG A 47 -1.63 -21.23 4.41
C ARG A 47 -0.64 -20.09 4.11
N LYS A 48 0.29 -20.30 3.19
CA LYS A 48 1.22 -19.24 2.76
C LYS A 48 0.48 -18.15 1.99
N ILE A 49 -0.45 -18.53 1.10
CA ILE A 49 -1.31 -17.59 0.38
C ILE A 49 -2.16 -16.78 1.37
N ASP A 50 -2.80 -17.43 2.34
CA ASP A 50 -3.62 -16.76 3.35
C ASP A 50 -2.80 -15.75 4.17
N HIS A 51 -1.56 -16.09 4.52
CA HIS A 51 -0.66 -15.16 5.21
C HIS A 51 -0.30 -13.94 4.35
N LEU A 52 -0.04 -14.15 3.05
CA LEU A 52 0.22 -13.06 2.11
C LEU A 52 -1.00 -12.16 1.92
N ILE A 53 -2.21 -12.73 1.87
CA ILE A 53 -3.47 -11.96 1.79
C ILE A 53 -3.61 -11.08 3.04
N SER A 54 -3.38 -11.63 4.23
CA SER A 54 -3.41 -10.84 5.47
C SER A 54 -2.36 -9.73 5.49
N ALA A 55 -1.15 -10.00 5.00
CA ALA A 55 -0.11 -8.97 4.88
C ALA A 55 -0.50 -7.87 3.89
N LYS A 56 -1.14 -8.23 2.77
CA LYS A 56 -1.67 -7.26 1.80
C LYS A 56 -2.74 -6.37 2.42
N HIS A 57 -3.68 -6.93 3.21
CA HIS A 57 -4.68 -6.14 3.90
C HIS A 57 -4.04 -5.12 4.85
N ALA A 58 -3.00 -5.52 5.61
CA ALA A 58 -2.27 -4.58 6.47
C ALA A 58 -1.61 -3.44 5.67
N LEU A 59 -1.01 -3.73 4.51
CA LEU A 59 -0.47 -2.69 3.62
C LEU A 59 -1.57 -1.76 3.07
N GLN A 60 -2.77 -2.29 2.82
CA GLN A 60 -3.90 -1.47 2.39
C GLN A 60 -4.38 -0.54 3.50
N ASP A 61 -4.46 -1.02 4.74
CA ASP A 61 -4.80 -0.18 5.89
C ASP A 61 -3.76 0.95 6.08
N GLU A 62 -2.47 0.64 5.93
CA GLU A 62 -1.40 1.64 5.97
C GLU A 62 -1.49 2.65 4.82
N TRP A 63 -1.84 2.18 3.61
CA TRP A 63 -2.02 3.04 2.43
C TRP A 63 -3.21 3.97 2.62
N ASP A 64 -4.34 3.47 3.12
CA ASP A 64 -5.53 4.28 3.42
C ASP A 64 -5.21 5.36 4.46
N ASN A 65 -4.42 5.02 5.49
CA ASN A 65 -3.94 6.00 6.46
C ASN A 65 -3.03 7.06 5.81
N ALA A 66 -2.04 6.64 5.00
CA ALA A 66 -1.13 7.56 4.33
C ALA A 66 -1.87 8.50 3.36
N MET A 67 -2.91 8.02 2.68
CA MET A 67 -3.78 8.83 1.83
C MET A 67 -4.57 9.87 2.63
N ASN A 68 -5.07 9.52 3.82
CA ASN A 68 -5.71 10.47 4.73
C ASN A 68 -4.72 11.55 5.18
N GLU A 69 -3.52 11.17 5.60
CA GLU A 69 -2.45 12.10 5.99
C GLU A 69 -2.06 13.03 4.83
N PHE A 70 -1.97 12.48 3.62
CA PHE A 70 -1.68 13.26 2.42
C PHE A 70 -2.77 14.31 2.12
N ALA A 71 -4.04 13.93 2.28
CA ALA A 71 -5.15 14.86 2.13
C ALA A 71 -5.10 16.00 3.16
N ILE A 72 -4.82 15.68 4.43
CA ILE A 72 -4.66 16.68 5.50
C ILE A 72 -3.48 17.61 5.19
N CYS A 73 -2.34 17.06 4.78
CA CYS A 73 -1.14 17.84 4.45
C CYS A 73 -1.42 18.85 3.33
N ARG A 74 -2.11 18.43 2.26
CA ARG A 74 -2.48 19.32 1.15
C ARG A 74 -3.45 20.42 1.57
N LEU A 75 -4.42 20.12 2.43
CA LEU A 75 -5.36 21.10 2.96
C LEU A 75 -4.64 22.13 3.85
N ALA A 76 -3.77 21.68 4.74
CA ALA A 76 -2.98 22.56 5.60
C ALA A 76 -2.09 23.49 4.76
N TYR A 77 -1.39 22.98 3.76
CA TYR A 77 -0.58 23.79 2.85
C TYR A 77 -1.40 24.87 2.13
N ALA A 78 -2.57 24.51 1.60
CA ALA A 78 -3.45 25.47 0.94
C ALA A 78 -3.92 26.59 1.88
N ALA A 79 -4.23 26.27 3.13
CA ALA A 79 -4.63 27.25 4.13
C ALA A 79 -3.51 28.24 4.48
N HIS A 80 -2.26 27.76 4.62
CA HIS A 80 -1.11 28.61 4.94
C HIS A 80 -0.75 29.54 3.76
N HIS A 81 -0.72 29.02 2.53
CA HIS A 81 -0.38 29.84 1.35
C HIS A 81 -1.46 30.86 0.96
N HIS A 82 -2.74 30.61 1.30
CA HIS A 82 -3.80 31.60 1.09
C HIS A 82 -3.68 32.79 2.06
N PHE A 83 -3.08 32.58 3.24
CA PHE A 83 -2.83 33.63 4.23
C PHE A 83 -1.64 34.52 3.85
N ASP A 84 -0.53 33.93 3.35
CA ASP A 84 0.67 34.69 2.95
C ASP A 84 0.47 35.59 1.72
N GLN A 85 -0.54 35.33 0.88
CA GLN A 85 -0.85 36.18 -0.28
C GLN A 85 -1.77 37.37 0.04
N SER A 86 -2.24 37.49 1.28
CA SER A 86 -3.21 38.51 1.72
C SER A 86 -2.61 39.61 2.59
N LEU A 87 -1.29 39.63 2.77
CA LEU A 87 -0.48 40.64 3.48
C LEU A 87 0.44 41.37 2.50
#